data_AF-A0A8C3JA54-F1
#
_entry.id   AF-A0A8C3JA54-F1
#
_cell.length_a   1.000
_cell.length_b   1.000
_cell.length_c   1.000
_cell.angle_alpha   90.00
_cell.angle_beta   90.00
_cell.angle_gamma   90.00
#
_symmetry.space_group_name_H-M   'P 1'
#
loop_
_entity.id
_entity.type
_entity.pdbx_description
1 polymer ?
#
loop_
_entity_poly.entity_id
_entity_poly.type
_entity_poly.pdbx_seq_one_letter_code
_entity_poly.pdbx_strand_id
1 'polypeptide(L)'
;TEELCQLNWTRQSIYGRYEERDDFTVVTQPFFRNTLLPLNSNGKPDLSFFAADCFHFSGRGYAEMAMALWNSMLEPIGEKQTYNNFTRDRSKLKCPNPEKHFLSTLRNSGFRSSVLNLEKTEPSVPYWAVIVAAIAGVLVGSLFIWLASGRRTKRRQYETDTEKNTKMTSF
;
A
#
# COMPACT_ATOMS: atom_id res chain seq x y z
N THR A 1 -4.06 -12.29 -3.40
CA THR A 1 -4.31 -10.88 -3.79
C THR A 1 -4.15 -9.95 -2.60
N GLU A 2 -4.58 -10.32 -1.39
CA GLU A 2 -4.33 -9.53 -0.16
C GLU A 2 -2.87 -9.53 0.30
N GLU A 3 -2.15 -10.66 0.26
CA GLU A 3 -0.73 -10.71 0.68
C GLU A 3 0.19 -9.85 -0.20
N LEU A 4 -0.06 -9.82 -1.52
CA LEU A 4 0.66 -8.94 -2.44
C LEU A 4 0.37 -7.46 -2.15
N CYS A 5 -0.87 -7.15 -1.74
CA CYS A 5 -1.26 -5.81 -1.32
C CYS A 5 -0.54 -5.44 -0.01
N GLN A 6 -0.57 -6.29 1.01
CA GLN A 6 0.15 -6.07 2.27
C GLN A 6 1.66 -5.91 2.07
N LEU A 7 2.29 -6.77 1.25
CA LEU A 7 3.72 -6.67 0.93
C LEU A 7 4.06 -5.36 0.21
N ASN A 8 3.19 -4.86 -0.66
CA ASN A 8 3.38 -3.56 -1.30
C ASN A 8 3.15 -2.40 -0.31
N TRP A 9 2.17 -2.50 0.59
CA TRP A 9 1.91 -1.53 1.65
C TRP A 9 3.06 -1.42 2.65
N THR A 10 3.58 -2.54 3.15
CA THR A 10 4.74 -2.55 4.08
C THR A 10 5.99 -2.02 3.39
N ARG A 11 6.17 -2.38 2.12
CA ARG A 11 7.26 -1.86 1.30
C ARG A 11 7.15 -0.34 1.16
N GLN A 12 5.96 0.17 0.85
CA GLN A 12 5.67 1.61 0.75
C GLN A 12 5.87 2.34 2.08
N SER A 13 5.45 1.76 3.21
CA SER A 13 5.57 2.40 4.54
C SER A 13 7.01 2.49 5.03
N ILE A 14 7.84 1.47 4.75
CA ILE A 14 9.26 1.47 5.10
C ILE A 14 10.02 2.48 4.22
N TYR A 15 9.79 2.47 2.91
CA TYR A 15 10.43 3.46 2.02
C TYR A 15 10.01 4.88 2.41
N GLY A 16 8.73 5.13 2.65
CA GLY A 16 8.22 6.46 2.99
C GLY A 16 8.88 7.09 4.22
N ARG A 17 9.19 6.31 5.26
CA ARG A 17 9.84 6.84 6.48
C ARG A 17 11.26 7.38 6.23
N TYR A 18 11.98 6.80 5.29
CA TYR A 18 13.38 7.15 5.00
C TYR A 18 13.55 7.84 3.65
N GLU A 19 12.46 8.11 2.93
CA GLU A 19 12.53 8.70 1.58
C GLU A 19 13.06 10.13 1.61
N GLU A 20 12.70 10.90 2.64
CA GLU A 20 13.10 12.31 2.79
C GLU A 20 14.52 12.50 3.31
N ARG A 21 15.17 11.43 3.79
CA ARG A 21 16.56 11.51 4.27
C ARG A 21 17.53 11.52 3.10
N ASP A 22 18.57 12.34 3.22
CA ASP A 22 19.63 12.44 2.20
C ASP A 22 20.89 11.65 2.60
N ASP A 23 21.00 11.23 3.85
CA ASP A 23 22.14 10.48 4.42
C ASP A 23 21.89 8.97 4.53
N PHE A 24 20.64 8.54 4.37
CA PHE A 24 20.24 7.15 4.57
C PHE A 24 19.07 6.75 3.67
N THR A 25 19.10 5.52 3.17
CA THR A 25 17.97 4.93 2.44
C THR A 25 17.87 3.44 2.77
N VAL A 26 16.65 2.92 2.75
CA VAL A 26 16.38 1.49 2.91
C VAL A 26 16.11 0.91 1.54
N VAL A 27 16.63 -0.29 1.25
CA VAL A 27 16.32 -1.03 0.02
C VAL A 27 16.06 -2.50 0.35
N THR A 28 14.88 -2.99 0.01
CA THR A 28 14.52 -4.41 0.18
C THR A 28 15.14 -5.24 -0.94
N GLN A 29 15.74 -6.37 -0.58
CA GLN A 29 16.35 -7.31 -1.52
C GLN A 29 15.48 -8.58 -1.59
N PRO A 30 14.73 -8.80 -2.68
CA PRO A 30 13.67 -9.80 -2.71
C PRO A 30 14.12 -11.20 -3.16
N PHE A 31 15.43 -11.47 -3.24
CA PHE A 31 15.97 -12.72 -3.80
C PHE A 31 15.56 -13.99 -3.02
N PHE A 32 14.97 -13.86 -1.84
CA PHE A 32 14.40 -14.98 -1.08
C PHE A 32 12.92 -15.30 -1.37
N ARG A 33 12.18 -14.45 -2.10
CA ARG A 33 10.73 -14.63 -2.28
C ARG A 33 10.38 -15.94 -2.99
N ASN A 34 11.14 -16.27 -4.02
CA ASN A 34 10.94 -17.44 -4.89
C ASN A 34 12.20 -18.32 -4.90
N THR A 35 12.86 -18.46 -3.75
CA THR A 35 14.05 -19.32 -3.64
C THR A 35 13.65 -20.79 -3.59
N LEU A 36 14.21 -21.58 -4.51
CA LEU A 36 14.06 -23.04 -4.52
C LEU A 36 15.20 -23.71 -3.77
N LEU A 37 14.89 -24.80 -3.08
CA LEU A 37 15.92 -25.64 -2.46
C LEU A 37 16.82 -26.25 -3.56
N PRO A 38 18.15 -26.10 -3.46
CA PRO A 38 19.05 -26.73 -4.42
C PRO A 38 18.90 -28.26 -4.38
N LEU A 39 18.89 -28.88 -5.55
CA LEU A 39 18.88 -30.33 -5.70
C LEU A 39 20.27 -30.83 -6.07
N ASN A 40 20.64 -32.00 -5.55
CA ASN A 40 21.83 -32.72 -5.95
C ASN A 40 21.60 -33.51 -7.25
N SER A 41 22.64 -34.21 -7.72
CA SER A 41 22.59 -35.05 -8.94
C SER A 41 21.51 -36.12 -8.93
N ASN A 42 21.00 -36.49 -7.74
CA ASN A 42 20.00 -37.53 -7.56
C ASN A 42 18.59 -36.95 -7.39
N GLY A 43 18.40 -35.64 -7.61
CA GLY A 43 17.12 -34.95 -7.46
C GLY A 43 16.66 -34.76 -6.01
N LYS A 44 17.52 -35.01 -5.02
CA LYS A 44 17.22 -34.79 -3.60
C LYS A 44 17.77 -33.43 -3.15
N PRO A 45 17.25 -32.83 -2.05
CA PRO A 45 17.83 -31.62 -1.49
C PRO A 45 19.34 -31.76 -1.27
N ASP A 46 20.12 -30.81 -1.79
CA ASP A 46 21.57 -30.73 -1.59
C ASP A 46 21.85 -30.12 -0.21
N LEU A 47 21.98 -30.98 0.79
CA LEU A 47 22.25 -30.58 2.17
C LEU A 47 23.61 -29.92 2.37
N SER A 48 24.52 -29.94 1.37
CA SER A 48 25.82 -29.27 1.49
C SER A 48 25.73 -27.74 1.54
N PHE A 49 24.57 -27.16 1.20
CA PHE A 49 24.29 -25.74 1.40
C PHE A 49 23.89 -25.38 2.84
N PHE A 50 23.66 -26.38 3.70
CA PHE A 50 23.30 -26.23 5.11
C PHE A 50 24.41 -26.75 6.03
N ALA A 51 24.45 -26.23 7.25
CA ALA A 51 25.32 -26.70 8.32
C ALA A 51 24.87 -28.07 8.84
N ALA A 52 25.62 -28.64 9.79
CA ALA A 52 25.34 -29.96 10.35
C ALA A 52 23.96 -30.06 11.06
N ASP A 53 23.40 -28.92 11.48
CA ASP A 53 22.07 -28.83 12.09
C ASP A 53 20.93 -28.76 11.06
N CYS A 54 21.24 -28.73 9.76
CA CYS A 54 20.29 -28.63 8.66
C CYS A 54 19.40 -27.36 8.68
N PHE A 55 19.75 -26.36 9.50
CA PHE A 55 18.99 -25.12 9.64
C PHE A 55 19.80 -23.90 9.23
N HIS A 56 21.03 -23.78 9.74
CA HIS A 56 21.91 -22.70 9.32
C HIS A 56 22.47 -22.99 7.93
N PHE A 57 22.74 -21.94 7.17
CA PHE A 57 23.48 -22.09 5.93
C PHE A 57 24.93 -22.49 6.23
N SER A 58 25.49 -23.38 5.42
CA SER A 58 26.94 -23.60 5.43
C SER A 58 27.65 -22.40 4.83
N GLY A 59 28.99 -22.39 4.87
CA GLY A 59 29.78 -21.41 4.11
C GLY A 59 29.41 -21.38 2.62
N ARG A 60 28.97 -22.52 2.05
CA ARG A 60 28.47 -22.61 0.68
C ARG A 60 27.13 -21.87 0.53
N GLY A 61 26.18 -22.10 1.42
CA GLY A 61 24.89 -21.40 1.42
C GLY A 61 25.06 -19.88 1.56
N TYR A 62 25.89 -19.43 2.50
CA TYR A 62 26.19 -18.02 2.68
C TYR A 62 26.85 -17.40 1.44
N ALA A 63 27.75 -18.10 0.76
CA ALA A 63 28.37 -17.61 -0.47
C ALA A 63 27.32 -17.36 -1.58
N GLU A 64 26.37 -18.27 -1.75
CA GLU A 64 25.26 -18.07 -2.71
C GLU A 64 24.38 -16.88 -2.35
N MET A 65 24.08 -16.71 -1.06
CA MET A 65 23.30 -15.56 -0.57
C MET A 65 24.03 -14.24 -0.77
N ALA A 66 25.34 -14.20 -0.51
CA ALA A 66 26.16 -13.02 -0.73
C ALA A 66 26.20 -12.63 -2.22
N MET A 67 26.31 -13.62 -3.12
CA MET A 67 26.22 -13.38 -4.56
C MET A 67 24.85 -12.84 -4.98
N ALA A 68 23.76 -13.41 -4.45
CA ALA A 68 22.41 -12.95 -4.74
C ALA A 68 22.19 -11.50 -4.25
N LEU A 69 22.67 -11.19 -3.04
CA LEU A 69 22.63 -9.85 -2.49
C LEU A 69 23.42 -8.87 -3.37
N TRP A 70 24.65 -9.20 -3.73
CA TRP A 70 25.50 -8.38 -4.60
C TRP A 70 24.81 -8.06 -5.93
N ASN A 71 24.32 -9.10 -6.61
CA ASN A 71 23.60 -8.95 -7.87
C ASN A 71 22.35 -8.07 -7.70
N SER A 72 21.60 -8.28 -6.63
CA SER A 72 20.37 -7.51 -6.35
C SER A 72 20.67 -6.05 -6.02
N MET A 73 21.79 -5.73 -5.37
CA MET A 73 22.21 -4.34 -5.13
C MET A 73 22.56 -3.58 -6.41
N LEU A 74 22.94 -4.29 -7.48
CA LEU A 74 23.23 -3.69 -8.79
C LEU A 74 21.98 -3.54 -9.69
N GLU A 75 20.86 -4.17 -9.34
CA GLU A 75 19.62 -4.13 -10.12
C GLU A 75 18.69 -2.98 -9.69
N PRO A 76 18.08 -2.23 -10.63
CA PRO A 76 17.18 -1.14 -10.29
C PRO A 76 15.92 -1.63 -9.56
N ILE A 77 15.35 -0.77 -8.72
CA ILE A 77 14.10 -1.02 -8.01
C ILE A 77 12.97 -1.28 -9.02
N GLY A 78 12.30 -2.42 -8.89
CA GLY A 78 11.26 -2.88 -9.82
C GLY A 78 11.73 -4.04 -10.69
N GLU A 79 13.03 -4.14 -10.95
CA GLU A 79 13.64 -5.20 -11.77
C GLU A 79 14.50 -6.16 -10.95
N LYS A 80 14.54 -5.98 -9.62
CA LYS A 80 15.30 -6.85 -8.72
C LYS A 80 14.84 -8.30 -8.81
N GLN A 81 15.78 -9.23 -8.93
CA GLN A 81 15.52 -10.65 -8.92
C GLN A 81 14.85 -11.08 -7.61
N THR A 82 13.83 -11.93 -7.74
CA THR A 82 13.02 -12.41 -6.62
C THR A 82 13.37 -13.84 -6.20
N TYR A 83 14.37 -14.45 -6.83
CA TYR A 83 14.83 -15.81 -6.59
C TYR A 83 16.34 -15.84 -6.40
N ASN A 84 16.85 -16.92 -5.81
CA ASN A 84 18.26 -17.22 -5.75
C ASN A 84 18.53 -18.59 -6.39
N ASN A 85 19.51 -18.64 -7.28
CA ASN A 85 19.93 -19.86 -7.95
C ASN A 85 21.18 -20.47 -7.28
N PHE A 86 20.99 -21.56 -6.53
CA PHE A 86 22.03 -22.23 -5.75
C PHE A 86 22.83 -23.26 -6.59
N THR A 87 23.50 -22.82 -7.66
CA THR A 87 24.24 -23.70 -8.59
C THR A 87 25.75 -23.76 -8.39
N ARG A 88 26.32 -23.05 -7.40
CA ARG A 88 27.78 -22.93 -7.19
C ARG A 88 28.55 -22.33 -8.37
N ASP A 89 27.83 -21.78 -9.34
CA ASP A 89 28.41 -21.12 -10.50
C ASP A 89 28.76 -19.69 -10.13
N ARG A 90 30.05 -19.34 -10.19
CA ARG A 90 30.55 -17.99 -9.90
C ARG A 90 30.39 -17.04 -11.10
N SER A 91 30.14 -17.56 -12.30
CA SER A 91 29.94 -16.73 -13.50
C SER A 91 28.66 -15.87 -13.41
N LYS A 92 27.72 -16.24 -12.53
CA LYS A 92 26.52 -15.46 -12.24
C LYS A 92 26.77 -14.13 -11.52
N LEU A 93 27.97 -13.90 -10.99
CA LEU A 93 28.29 -12.67 -10.30
C LEU A 93 28.28 -11.50 -11.29
N LYS A 94 27.41 -10.53 -11.07
CA LYS A 94 27.31 -9.34 -11.92
C LYS A 94 28.46 -8.38 -11.63
N CYS A 95 29.09 -7.91 -12.70
CA CYS A 95 30.03 -6.79 -12.63
C CYS A 95 29.26 -5.47 -12.55
N PRO A 96 29.75 -4.48 -11.80
CA PRO A 96 29.22 -3.12 -11.84
C PRO A 96 29.25 -2.55 -13.27
N ASN A 97 28.21 -1.82 -13.64
CA ASN A 97 28.16 -1.11 -14.93
C ASN A 97 28.94 0.22 -14.81
N PRO A 98 29.90 0.52 -15.69
CA PRO A 98 30.62 1.79 -15.71
C PRO A 98 29.72 3.03 -15.90
N GLU A 99 28.50 2.88 -16.41
CA GLU A 99 27.57 4.00 -16.53
C GLU A 99 26.72 4.18 -15.24
N LYS A 100 26.68 3.15 -14.38
CA LYS A 100 25.89 3.13 -13.13
C LYS A 100 26.81 2.86 -11.93
N HIS A 101 27.51 3.91 -11.50
CA HIS A 101 28.53 3.83 -10.44
C HIS A 101 28.01 3.57 -9.02
N PHE A 102 26.70 3.69 -8.78
CA PHE A 102 26.11 3.58 -7.45
C PHE A 102 25.25 2.33 -7.33
N LEU A 103 25.12 1.82 -6.10
CA LEU A 103 24.14 0.78 -5.79
C LEU A 103 22.72 1.30 -6.06
N SER A 104 21.85 0.39 -6.48
CA SER A 104 20.48 0.72 -6.87
C SER A 104 19.61 1.02 -5.66
N THR A 105 19.08 2.24 -5.63
CA THR A 105 18.20 2.81 -4.60
C THR A 105 16.88 3.26 -5.22
N LEU A 106 15.91 3.63 -4.38
CA LEU A 106 14.66 4.22 -4.85
C LEU A 106 14.88 5.46 -5.74
N ARG A 107 15.83 6.32 -5.35
CA ARG A 107 16.09 7.61 -5.99
C ARG A 107 16.76 7.49 -7.36
N ASN A 108 17.68 6.54 -7.53
CA ASN A 108 18.43 6.37 -8.79
C ASN A 108 17.85 5.28 -9.73
N SER A 109 16.73 4.65 -9.35
CA SER A 109 16.06 3.62 -10.17
C SER A 109 14.86 4.14 -10.97
N GLY A 110 14.56 5.45 -10.92
CA GLY A 110 13.39 6.03 -11.61
C GLY A 110 12.03 5.64 -11.01
N PHE A 111 12.00 4.84 -9.94
CA PHE A 111 10.79 4.33 -9.30
C PHE A 111 9.98 5.41 -8.55
N ARG A 112 10.60 6.54 -8.19
CA ARG A 112 9.91 7.66 -7.54
C ARG A 112 8.74 8.20 -8.38
N SER A 113 8.92 8.24 -9.71
CA SER A 113 7.88 8.73 -10.63
C SER A 113 6.66 7.82 -10.66
N SER A 114 6.81 6.50 -10.56
CA SER A 114 5.66 5.58 -10.56
C SER A 114 4.88 5.62 -9.25
N VAL A 115 5.57 5.80 -8.11
CA VAL A 115 4.95 5.95 -6.78
C VAL A 115 4.12 7.23 -6.67
N LEU A 116 4.68 8.38 -7.08
CA LEU A 116 3.97 9.66 -7.04
C LEU A 116 2.74 9.68 -7.96
N ASN A 117 2.80 8.95 -9.07
CA ASN A 117 1.63 8.78 -9.95
C ASN A 117 0.56 7.86 -9.34
N LEU A 118 0.95 6.86 -8.54
CA LEU A 118 0.01 5.98 -7.84
C LEU A 118 -0.74 6.73 -6.74
N GLU A 119 -0.05 7.56 -5.96
CA GLU A 119 -0.65 8.42 -4.93
C GLU A 119 -1.62 9.43 -5.53
N LYS A 120 -1.31 9.98 -6.71
CA LYS A 120 -2.21 10.90 -7.44
C LYS A 120 -3.48 10.22 -7.97
N THR A 121 -3.46 8.89 -8.12
CA THR A 121 -4.58 8.12 -8.69
C THR A 121 -5.58 7.66 -7.63
N GLU A 122 -5.24 7.67 -6.34
CA GLU A 122 -6.21 7.50 -5.27
C GLU A 122 -7.17 8.71 -5.25
N PRO A 123 -8.49 8.52 -5.44
CA PRO A 123 -9.44 9.63 -5.38
C PRO A 123 -9.58 10.08 -3.94
N SER A 124 -8.68 10.97 -3.50
CA SER A 124 -8.82 11.67 -2.22
C SER A 124 -9.96 12.66 -2.36
N VAL A 125 -11.17 12.25 -1.92
CA VAL A 125 -12.26 13.20 -1.74
C VAL A 125 -11.77 14.25 -0.74
N PRO A 126 -11.64 15.52 -1.15
CA PRO A 126 -10.98 16.49 -0.31
C PRO A 126 -11.84 16.76 0.92
N TYR A 127 -11.20 16.90 2.09
CA TYR A 127 -11.89 16.99 3.39
C TYR A 127 -12.95 18.11 3.43
N TRP A 128 -12.72 19.22 2.73
CA TRP A 128 -13.70 20.30 2.59
C TRP A 128 -15.01 19.85 1.93
N ALA A 129 -14.97 18.89 0.99
CA ALA A 129 -16.17 18.37 0.33
C ALA A 129 -17.05 17.58 1.31
N VAL A 130 -16.43 16.85 2.25
CA VAL A 130 -17.15 16.15 3.33
C VAL A 130 -17.84 17.15 4.26
N ILE A 131 -17.15 18.23 4.63
CA ILE A 131 -17.71 19.31 5.45
C ILE A 131 -18.90 19.97 4.73
N VAL A 132 -18.74 20.34 3.45
CA VAL A 132 -19.79 20.98 2.66
C VAL A 132 -21.02 20.08 2.54
N ALA A 133 -20.83 18.79 2.28
CA ALA A 133 -21.93 17.83 2.20
C ALA A 133 -22.69 17.70 3.54
N ALA A 134 -21.97 17.66 4.66
CA ALA A 134 -22.59 17.59 5.99
C ALA A 134 -23.40 18.85 6.31
N ILE A 135 -22.85 20.03 6.05
CA ILE A 135 -23.55 21.32 6.29
C ILE A 135 -24.79 21.41 5.39
N ALA A 136 -24.66 21.10 4.11
CA ALA A 136 -25.78 21.11 3.18
C ALA A 136 -26.91 20.16 3.63
N GLY A 137 -26.55 18.94 4.08
CA GLY A 137 -27.51 17.98 4.63
C GLY A 137 -28.26 18.52 5.85
N VAL A 138 -27.56 19.17 6.78
CA VAL A 138 -28.17 19.77 7.99
C VAL A 138 -29.12 20.91 7.62
N LEU A 139 -28.74 21.78 6.70
CA LEU A 139 -29.57 22.90 6.24
C LEU A 139 -30.85 22.40 5.56
N VAL A 140 -30.71 21.42 4.67
CA VAL A 140 -31.84 20.81 3.98
C VAL A 140 -32.77 20.12 4.97
N GLY A 141 -32.23 19.31 5.89
CA GLY A 141 -33.02 18.64 6.93
C GLY A 141 -33.77 19.63 7.83
N SER A 142 -33.10 20.71 8.24
CA SER A 142 -33.71 21.77 9.07
C SER A 142 -34.85 22.47 8.34
N LEU A 143 -34.68 22.78 7.05
CA LEU A 143 -35.73 23.38 6.22
C LEU A 143 -36.94 22.45 6.06
N PHE A 144 -36.70 21.16 5.83
CA PHE A 144 -37.78 20.17 5.74
C PHE A 144 -38.58 20.04 7.05
N ILE A 145 -37.89 20.00 8.20
CA ILE A 145 -38.55 19.98 9.52
C ILE A 145 -39.40 21.24 9.71
N TRP A 146 -38.84 22.41 9.39
CA TRP A 146 -39.52 23.70 9.54
C TRP A 146 -40.78 23.82 8.67
N LEU A 147 -40.71 23.36 7.42
CA LEU A 147 -41.86 23.30 6.51
C LEU A 147 -42.93 22.29 7.01
N ALA A 148 -42.51 21.12 7.50
CA ALA A 148 -43.44 20.12 8.03
C ALA A 148 -44.13 20.60 9.32
N SER A 149 -43.40 21.24 10.24
CA SER A 149 -43.97 21.80 11.47
C SER A 149 -44.89 22.99 11.18
N GLY A 150 -44.52 23.88 10.25
CA GLY A 150 -45.34 25.02 9.84
C GLY A 150 -46.66 24.60 9.18
N ARG A 151 -46.65 23.52 8.39
CA ARG A 151 -47.89 22.93 7.84
C ARG A 151 -48.78 22.33 8.93
N ARG A 152 -48.18 21.66 9.94
CA ARG A 152 -48.91 21.06 11.06
C ARG A 152 -49.55 22.11 11.97
N THR A 153 -48.86 23.20 12.29
CA THR A 153 -49.43 24.29 13.10
C THR A 153 -50.56 25.01 12.38
N LYS A 154 -50.38 25.31 11.08
CA LYS A 154 -51.43 25.96 10.28
C LYS A 154 -52.68 25.08 10.14
N ARG A 155 -52.51 23.76 9.95
CA ARG A 155 -53.63 22.81 9.92
C ARG A 155 -54.38 22.76 11.25
N ARG A 156 -53.67 22.74 12.38
CA ARG A 156 -54.28 22.77 13.72
C ARG A 156 -55.07 24.06 13.95
N GLN A 157 -54.52 25.22 13.59
CA GLN A 157 -55.26 26.50 13.70
C GLN A 157 -56.53 26.49 12.86
N TYR A 158 -56.46 26.02 11.61
CA TYR A 158 -57.64 25.89 10.74
C TYR A 158 -58.71 24.96 11.34
N GLU A 159 -58.33 23.79 11.84
CA GLU A 159 -59.25 22.87 12.54
C GLU A 159 -59.88 23.51 13.79
N THR A 160 -59.12 24.32 14.55
CA THR A 160 -59.62 24.99 15.77
C THR A 160 -60.58 26.15 15.45
N ASP A 161 -60.31 26.92 14.39
CA ASP A 161 -61.17 28.04 13.96
C ASP A 161 -62.47 27.52 13.33
N THR A 162 -62.41 26.41 12.56
CA THR A 162 -63.61 25.74 12.04
C THR A 162 -64.47 25.18 13.18
N GLU A 163 -63.88 24.59 14.22
CA GLU A 163 -64.64 24.09 15.39
C GLU A 163 -65.37 25.22 16.14
N LYS A 164 -64.69 26.36 16.36
CA LYS A 164 -65.29 27.54 17.01
C LYS A 164 -66.41 28.15 16.18
N ASN A 165 -66.24 28.24 14.86
CA ASN A 165 -67.26 28.79 13.97
C ASN A 165 -68.51 27.91 13.92
N THR A 166 -68.36 26.58 13.90
CA THR A 166 -69.51 25.64 13.91
C THR A 166 -70.29 25.67 15.23
N LYS A 167 -69.62 25.96 16.36
CA LYS A 167 -70.29 26.10 17.66
C LYS A 167 -71.05 27.43 17.82
N MET A 168 -70.66 28.48 17.10
CA MET A 168 -71.28 29.81 17.22
C MET A 168 -72.55 29.97 16.36
N THR A 169 -72.79 29.10 15.38
CA THR A 169 -73.98 29.09 14.52
C THR A 169 -75.11 28.18 15.02
N SER A 170 -74.99 27.59 16.22
CA SER A 170 -75.92 26.61 16.80
C SER A 170 -76.88 27.20 17.86
N PHE A 171 -77.10 28.52 17.89
CA PHE A 171 -78.08 29.17 18.78
C PHE A 171 -79.11 29.97 17.99
#